data_AF-A0A1X0RRD2-F1
#
_entry.id   AF-A0A1X0RRD2-F1
#
_cell.length_a   1.000
_cell.length_b   1.000
_cell.length_c   1.000
_cell.angle_alpha   90.00
_cell.angle_beta   90.00
_cell.angle_gamma   90.00
#
_symmetry.space_group_name_H-M   'P 1'
#
loop_
_entity.id
_entity.type
_entity.pdbx_description
1 polymer ?
#
loop_
_entity_poly.entity_id
_entity_poly.type
_entity_poly.pdbx_seq_one_letter_code
_entity_poly.pdbx_strand_id
1 'polypeptide(L)'
;TSTIDWCEENYLVSPYLAEFVNTCTNLTFIFLSLFGIYNVFKNGFDASFIIAYLGIILVGFGSWCFHMTLQYEMQLLDELPMIYVASIMVWHIYVADPNYKRNYKLPLGLILYSAIVTYSYLIINNPVFHQVSYALLIFTIVYKSISLQLTVPSHYQEKPALERLLWLSAFGFIIAFILWNIDNQFCTHLRTWRHSVPYLMGVLSELHGWWHIGTGKREYKVCSFRNLIHNSAWLLLFCHFL
;
A
#
# COMPACT_ATOMS: atom_id res chain seq x y z
N THR A 1 -18.55 14.84 -9.54
CA THR A 1 -17.40 14.32 -10.33
C THR A 1 -16.15 14.43 -9.49
N SER A 2 -15.22 13.49 -9.62
CA SER A 2 -13.96 13.47 -8.87
C SER A 2 -13.12 14.74 -9.07
N THR A 3 -12.15 14.97 -8.19
CA THR A 3 -11.17 16.07 -8.34
C THR A 3 -9.98 15.69 -9.21
N ILE A 4 -9.82 14.41 -9.52
CA ILE A 4 -8.75 13.86 -10.36
C ILE A 4 -9.35 12.93 -11.43
N ASP A 5 -8.75 12.99 -12.61
CA ASP A 5 -8.93 12.10 -13.76
C ASP A 5 -7.51 11.70 -14.21
N TRP A 6 -7.22 10.40 -14.36
CA TRP A 6 -5.86 9.94 -14.64
C TRP A 6 -5.59 9.88 -16.15
N CYS A 7 -4.39 9.42 -16.51
CA CYS A 7 -3.98 9.45 -17.91
C CYS A 7 -4.67 8.39 -18.79
N GLU A 8 -5.25 7.34 -18.23
CA GLU A 8 -6.01 6.37 -19.03
C GLU A 8 -7.22 7.06 -19.69
N GLU A 9 -7.60 6.65 -20.90
CA GLU A 9 -8.73 7.27 -21.59
C GLU A 9 -10.08 6.70 -21.12
N ASN A 10 -10.99 7.61 -20.76
CA ASN A 10 -12.26 7.26 -20.15
C ASN A 10 -13.19 6.50 -21.10
N TYR A 11 -13.65 5.33 -20.65
CA TYR A 11 -14.59 4.42 -21.30
C TYR A 11 -14.12 3.92 -22.68
N LEU A 12 -12.81 3.93 -22.95
CA LEU A 12 -12.24 3.50 -24.23
C LEU A 12 -12.49 2.00 -24.52
N VAL A 13 -12.37 1.16 -23.48
CA VAL A 13 -12.43 -0.31 -23.61
C VAL A 13 -13.83 -0.85 -23.28
N SER A 14 -14.52 -0.22 -22.33
CA SER A 14 -15.81 -0.67 -21.81
C SER A 14 -16.66 0.52 -21.41
N PRO A 15 -17.98 0.51 -21.71
CA PRO A 15 -18.89 1.57 -21.24
C PRO A 15 -19.17 1.49 -19.73
N TYR A 16 -18.72 0.43 -19.05
CA TYR A 16 -18.95 0.23 -17.61
C TYR A 16 -17.76 0.62 -16.74
N LEU A 17 -16.54 0.66 -17.29
CA LEU A 17 -15.32 0.96 -16.55
C LEU A 17 -14.68 2.20 -17.19
N ALA A 18 -14.63 3.32 -16.47
CA ALA A 18 -14.03 4.55 -16.98
C ALA A 18 -12.56 4.32 -17.35
N GLU A 19 -11.74 3.87 -16.41
CA GLU A 19 -10.33 3.56 -16.67
C GLU A 19 -10.12 2.05 -16.53
N PHE A 20 -10.20 1.31 -17.64
CA PHE A 20 -10.27 -0.15 -17.64
C PHE A 20 -9.05 -0.84 -17.00
N VAL A 21 -7.85 -0.40 -17.35
CA VAL A 21 -6.59 -0.97 -16.86
C VAL A 21 -6.36 -0.56 -15.41
N ASN A 22 -6.55 0.70 -15.07
CA ASN A 22 -6.47 1.19 -13.69
C ASN A 22 -7.48 0.47 -12.79
N THR A 23 -8.68 0.23 -13.28
CA THR A 23 -9.70 -0.56 -12.57
C THR A 23 -9.27 -2.01 -12.35
N CYS A 24 -8.89 -2.72 -13.42
CA CYS A 24 -8.59 -4.16 -13.33
C CYS A 24 -7.31 -4.46 -12.55
N THR A 25 -6.31 -3.58 -12.60
CA THR A 25 -5.03 -3.77 -11.90
C THR A 25 -5.19 -3.79 -10.38
N ASN A 26 -6.27 -3.21 -9.85
CA ASN A 26 -6.63 -3.25 -8.43
C ASN A 26 -6.98 -4.66 -7.89
N LEU A 27 -7.28 -5.63 -8.77
CA LEU A 27 -7.36 -7.05 -8.41
C LEU A 27 -6.10 -7.56 -7.71
N THR A 28 -4.95 -6.95 -7.98
CA THR A 28 -3.68 -7.29 -7.33
C THR A 28 -3.77 -7.13 -5.81
N PHE A 29 -4.36 -6.05 -5.31
CA PHE A 29 -4.54 -5.83 -3.87
C PHE A 29 -5.42 -6.92 -3.26
N ILE A 30 -6.53 -7.25 -3.94
CA ILE A 30 -7.50 -8.23 -3.46
C ILE A 30 -6.88 -9.62 -3.39
N PHE A 31 -6.31 -10.10 -4.50
CA PHE A 31 -5.76 -11.46 -4.56
C PHE A 31 -4.55 -11.66 -3.65
N LEU A 32 -3.62 -10.71 -3.59
CA LEU A 32 -2.47 -10.83 -2.71
C LEU A 32 -2.87 -10.77 -1.23
N SER A 33 -3.88 -9.98 -0.88
CA SER A 33 -4.37 -9.90 0.50
C SER A 33 -5.13 -11.15 0.92
N LEU A 34 -5.94 -11.73 0.03
CA LEU A 34 -6.58 -13.03 0.27
C LEU A 34 -5.54 -14.14 0.44
N PHE A 35 -4.49 -14.15 -0.38
CA PHE A 35 -3.36 -15.07 -0.23
C PHE A 35 -2.61 -14.82 1.10
N GLY A 36 -2.45 -13.57 1.51
CA GLY A 36 -1.90 -13.18 2.80
C GLY A 36 -2.71 -13.71 3.98
N ILE A 37 -4.03 -13.56 3.95
CA ILE A 37 -4.97 -14.09 4.95
C ILE A 37 -4.87 -15.62 5.01
N TYR A 38 -4.85 -16.29 3.86
CA TYR A 38 -4.64 -17.74 3.81
C TYR A 38 -3.33 -18.15 4.50
N ASN A 39 -2.24 -17.41 4.27
CA ASN A 39 -0.95 -17.67 4.92
C ASN A 39 -0.98 -17.39 6.43
N VAL A 40 -1.76 -16.41 6.89
CA VAL A 40 -1.96 -16.17 8.34
C VAL A 40 -2.57 -17.40 9.00
N PHE A 41 -3.65 -17.94 8.42
CA PHE A 41 -4.28 -19.16 8.94
C PHE A 41 -3.37 -20.38 8.83
N LYS A 42 -2.73 -20.60 7.67
CA LYS A 42 -1.90 -21.77 7.40
C LYS A 42 -0.68 -21.87 8.31
N ASN A 43 -0.04 -20.74 8.62
CA ASN A 43 1.18 -20.70 9.41
C ASN A 43 0.95 -20.31 10.88
N GLY A 44 -0.30 -20.13 11.29
CA GLY A 44 -0.65 -19.76 12.67
C GLY A 44 -0.14 -18.38 13.09
N PHE A 45 -0.08 -17.42 12.16
CA PHE A 45 0.30 -16.04 12.51
C PHE A 45 -0.81 -15.33 13.29
N ASP A 46 -0.45 -14.24 13.97
CA ASP A 46 -1.37 -13.44 14.78
C ASP A 46 -2.58 -12.95 13.94
N ALA A 47 -3.80 -13.16 14.44
CA ALA A 47 -5.03 -12.82 13.75
C ALA A 47 -5.19 -11.30 13.49
N SER A 48 -4.45 -10.44 14.19
CA SER A 48 -4.40 -9.00 13.92
C SER A 48 -3.92 -8.68 12.50
N PHE A 49 -3.15 -9.56 11.86
CA PHE A 49 -2.76 -9.42 10.44
C PHE A 49 -3.93 -9.60 9.47
N ILE A 50 -5.02 -10.27 9.89
CA ILE A 50 -6.23 -10.35 9.06
C ILE A 50 -6.82 -8.95 8.89
N ILE A 51 -6.82 -8.13 9.95
CA ILE A 51 -7.31 -6.74 9.90
C ILE A 51 -6.48 -5.92 8.91
N ALA A 52 -5.15 -6.10 8.91
CA ALA A 52 -4.24 -5.48 7.95
C ALA A 52 -4.63 -5.81 6.50
N TYR A 53 -4.79 -7.09 6.19
CA TYR A 53 -5.14 -7.54 4.84
C TYR A 53 -6.56 -7.16 4.43
N LEU A 54 -7.54 -7.19 5.33
CA LEU A 54 -8.88 -6.69 5.06
C LEU A 54 -8.88 -5.19 4.75
N GLY A 55 -8.03 -4.42 5.44
CA GLY A 55 -7.79 -3.02 5.11
C GLY A 55 -7.22 -2.82 3.71
N ILE A 56 -6.24 -3.63 3.30
CA ILE A 56 -5.66 -3.57 1.95
C ILE A 56 -6.72 -3.96 0.88
N ILE A 57 -7.59 -4.94 1.18
CA ILE A 57 -8.74 -5.26 0.32
C ILE A 57 -9.68 -4.05 0.19
N LEU A 58 -9.94 -3.33 1.28
CA LEU A 58 -10.77 -2.12 1.24
C LEU A 58 -10.15 -1.03 0.36
N VAL A 59 -8.83 -0.80 0.44
CA VAL A 59 -8.10 0.11 -0.46
C VAL A 59 -8.27 -0.32 -1.92
N GLY A 60 -7.99 -1.60 -2.24
CA GLY A 60 -8.13 -2.10 -3.60
C GLY A 60 -9.56 -2.05 -4.14
N PHE A 61 -10.55 -2.31 -3.29
CA PHE A 61 -11.97 -2.20 -3.64
C PHE A 61 -12.40 -0.74 -3.84
N GLY A 62 -11.95 0.18 -2.99
CA GLY A 62 -12.19 1.61 -3.13
C GLY A 62 -11.59 2.16 -4.43
N SER A 63 -10.32 1.85 -4.68
CA SER A 63 -9.62 2.20 -5.92
C SER A 63 -10.33 1.63 -7.15
N TRP A 64 -10.77 0.37 -7.10
CA TRP A 64 -11.58 -0.21 -8.18
C TRP A 64 -12.84 0.62 -8.43
N CYS A 65 -13.62 0.92 -7.39
CA CYS A 65 -14.85 1.70 -7.53
C CYS A 65 -14.57 3.11 -8.05
N PHE A 66 -13.46 3.72 -7.64
CA PHE A 66 -13.04 5.02 -8.12
C PHE A 66 -12.70 5.00 -9.60
N HIS A 67 -11.75 4.18 -10.05
CA HIS A 67 -11.35 4.10 -11.46
C HIS A 67 -12.47 3.59 -12.37
N MET A 68 -13.43 2.84 -11.83
CA MET A 68 -14.62 2.42 -12.57
C MET A 68 -15.57 3.59 -12.85
N THR A 69 -15.70 4.55 -11.93
CA THR A 69 -16.80 5.54 -11.94
C THR A 69 -16.37 7.00 -12.03
N LEU A 70 -15.15 7.34 -11.60
CA LEU A 70 -14.62 8.69 -11.43
C LEU A 70 -15.56 9.62 -10.62
N GLN A 71 -16.23 9.04 -9.62
CA GLN A 71 -17.09 9.75 -8.68
C GLN A 71 -16.29 10.21 -7.47
N TYR A 72 -16.66 11.36 -6.90
CA TYR A 72 -15.95 11.93 -5.76
C TYR A 72 -16.10 11.06 -4.51
N GLU A 73 -17.29 10.49 -4.31
CA GLU A 73 -17.60 9.58 -3.22
C GLU A 73 -16.73 8.31 -3.28
N MET A 74 -16.45 7.82 -4.50
CA MET A 74 -15.58 6.66 -4.71
C MET A 74 -14.10 7.04 -4.59
N GLN A 75 -13.73 8.27 -4.99
CA GLN A 75 -12.39 8.80 -4.73
C GLN A 75 -12.09 8.85 -3.22
N LEU A 76 -13.06 9.28 -2.39
CA LEU A 76 -12.92 9.23 -0.94
C LEU A 76 -12.77 7.79 -0.42
N LEU A 77 -13.48 6.83 -1.03
CA LEU A 77 -13.36 5.40 -0.70
C LEU A 77 -12.03 4.79 -1.14
N ASP A 78 -11.35 5.35 -2.14
CA ASP A 78 -9.98 4.97 -2.52
C ASP A 78 -8.95 5.58 -1.55
N GLU A 79 -8.97 6.91 -1.43
CA GLU A 79 -7.90 7.66 -0.77
C GLU A 79 -7.96 7.56 0.76
N LEU A 80 -9.12 7.67 1.40
CA LEU A 80 -9.20 7.67 2.87
C LEU A 80 -8.77 6.35 3.51
N PRO A 81 -9.18 5.16 3.00
CA PRO A 81 -8.69 3.89 3.52
C PRO A 81 -7.16 3.74 3.45
N MET A 82 -6.47 4.35 2.48
CA MET A 82 -5.00 4.32 2.44
C MET A 82 -4.39 4.92 3.73
N ILE A 83 -4.96 6.01 4.24
CA ILE A 83 -4.51 6.65 5.50
C ILE A 83 -4.76 5.73 6.70
N TYR A 84 -5.94 5.11 6.75
CA TYR A 84 -6.33 4.26 7.87
C TYR A 84 -5.49 2.99 7.94
N VAL A 85 -5.27 2.35 6.79
CA VAL A 85 -4.48 1.13 6.68
C VAL A 85 -3.00 1.42 6.95
N ALA A 86 -2.45 2.50 6.41
CA ALA A 86 -1.07 2.90 6.71
C ALA A 86 -0.91 3.23 8.21
N SER A 87 -1.90 3.86 8.84
CA SER A 87 -1.89 4.10 10.29
C SER A 87 -1.87 2.78 11.09
N ILE A 88 -2.69 1.80 10.69
CA ILE A 88 -2.67 0.45 11.27
C ILE A 88 -1.27 -0.17 11.07
N MET A 89 -0.67 -0.06 9.89
CA MET A 89 0.69 -0.57 9.62
C MET A 89 1.77 0.10 10.46
N VAL A 90 1.67 1.42 10.71
CA VAL A 90 2.56 2.12 11.65
C VAL A 90 2.43 1.53 13.05
N TRP A 91 1.23 1.35 13.56
CA TRP A 91 1.04 0.72 14.87
C TRP A 91 1.63 -0.70 14.91
N HIS A 92 1.39 -1.49 13.86
CA HIS A 92 1.95 -2.81 13.72
C HIS A 92 3.48 -2.78 13.79
N ILE A 93 4.18 -2.00 12.95
CA ILE A 93 5.64 -2.01 12.94
C ILE A 93 6.28 -1.55 14.27
N TYR A 94 5.63 -0.64 15.00
CA TYR A 94 6.10 -0.24 16.33
C TYR A 94 5.93 -1.35 17.38
N VAL A 95 4.80 -2.06 17.38
CA VAL A 95 4.58 -3.21 18.29
C VAL A 95 5.55 -4.36 18.01
N ALA A 96 6.20 -4.38 16.85
CA ALA A 96 7.22 -5.37 16.52
C ALA A 96 8.57 -5.12 17.21
N ASP A 97 8.83 -3.90 17.67
CA ASP A 97 10.08 -3.54 18.34
C ASP A 97 10.07 -4.06 19.79
N PRO A 98 11.03 -4.90 20.21
CA PRO A 98 11.13 -5.39 21.59
C PRO A 98 11.22 -4.29 22.64
N ASN A 99 11.73 -3.11 22.29
CA ASN A 99 11.84 -1.97 23.19
C ASN A 99 10.54 -1.17 23.32
N TYR A 100 9.55 -1.45 22.46
CA TYR A 100 8.29 -0.73 22.47
C TYR A 100 7.40 -1.20 23.63
N LYS A 101 7.22 -0.32 24.62
CA LYS A 101 6.28 -0.54 25.72
C LYS A 101 4.85 -0.32 25.23
N ARG A 102 4.13 -1.42 25.00
CA ARG A 102 2.74 -1.40 24.52
C ARG A 102 1.87 -0.51 25.41
N ASN A 103 1.30 0.53 24.81
CA ASN A 103 0.42 1.50 25.46
C ASN A 103 -0.62 2.01 24.47
N TYR A 104 -1.62 2.75 24.96
CA TYR A 104 -2.72 3.27 24.16
C TYR A 104 -2.39 4.60 23.43
N LYS A 105 -1.25 5.25 23.72
CA LYS A 105 -0.94 6.59 23.21
C LYS A 105 -0.70 6.59 21.70
N LEU A 106 0.09 5.63 21.20
CA LEU A 106 0.34 5.50 19.76
C LEU A 106 -0.94 5.22 18.95
N PRO A 107 -1.74 4.16 19.25
CA PRO A 107 -2.96 3.92 18.49
C PRO A 107 -3.96 5.07 18.60
N LEU A 108 -4.09 5.71 19.77
CA LEU A 108 -4.94 6.91 19.93
C LEU A 108 -4.44 8.07 19.06
N GLY A 109 -3.13 8.32 19.02
CA GLY A 109 -2.52 9.35 18.18
C GLY A 109 -2.74 9.08 16.68
N LEU A 110 -2.67 7.82 16.25
CA LEU A 110 -2.92 7.42 14.87
C LEU A 110 -4.40 7.54 14.46
N ILE A 111 -5.32 7.25 15.39
CA ILE A 111 -6.76 7.49 15.20
C ILE A 111 -7.02 8.99 15.06
N LEU A 112 -6.45 9.80 15.95
CA LEU A 112 -6.58 11.27 15.90
C LEU A 112 -5.98 11.83 14.60
N TYR A 113 -4.81 11.36 14.20
CA TYR A 113 -4.18 11.71 12.92
C TYR A 113 -5.10 11.40 11.74
N SER A 114 -5.64 10.18 11.69
CA SER A 114 -6.56 9.75 10.63
C SER A 114 -7.83 10.62 10.58
N ALA A 115 -8.39 10.97 11.75
CA ALA A 115 -9.56 11.83 11.84
C ALA A 115 -9.26 13.27 11.36
N ILE A 116 -8.12 13.83 11.76
CA ILE A 116 -7.68 15.17 11.34
C ILE A 116 -7.44 15.22 9.83
N VAL A 117 -6.74 14.23 9.28
CA VAL A 117 -6.50 14.14 7.83
C VAL A 117 -7.82 14.01 7.09
N THR A 118 -8.73 13.15 7.54
CA THR A 118 -10.06 12.98 6.92
C THR A 118 -10.84 14.29 6.93
N TYR A 119 -11.01 14.90 8.10
CA TYR A 119 -11.75 16.16 8.24
C TYR A 119 -11.15 17.28 7.39
N SER A 120 -9.84 17.44 7.45
CA SER A 120 -9.11 18.43 6.64
C SER A 120 -9.28 18.16 5.15
N TYR A 121 -9.20 16.89 4.73
CA TYR A 121 -9.28 16.52 3.32
C TYR A 121 -10.65 16.82 2.71
N LEU A 122 -11.73 16.57 3.47
CA LEU A 122 -13.10 16.90 3.05
C LEU A 122 -13.34 18.40 2.87
N ILE A 123 -12.56 19.26 3.52
CA ILE A 123 -12.66 20.72 3.40
C ILE A 123 -11.71 21.26 2.32
N ILE A 124 -10.45 20.83 2.37
CA ILE A 124 -9.38 21.31 1.47
C ILE A 124 -9.63 20.83 0.05
N ASN A 125 -10.12 19.59 -0.10
CA ASN A 125 -10.44 18.94 -1.37
C ASN A 125 -9.29 19.01 -2.41
N ASN A 126 -8.04 18.91 -1.93
CA ASN A 126 -6.84 18.94 -2.76
C ASN A 126 -6.07 17.62 -2.59
N PRO A 127 -5.92 16.80 -3.64
CA PRO A 127 -5.29 15.49 -3.53
C PRO A 127 -3.82 15.54 -3.10
N VAL A 128 -3.12 16.66 -3.32
CA VAL A 128 -1.74 16.83 -2.84
C VAL A 128 -1.67 16.79 -1.32
N PHE A 129 -2.69 17.32 -0.61
CA PHE A 129 -2.76 17.23 0.85
C PHE A 129 -2.84 15.79 1.33
N HIS A 130 -3.66 14.97 0.67
CA HIS A 130 -3.75 13.54 0.95
C HIS A 130 -2.41 12.85 0.66
N GLN A 131 -1.81 13.09 -0.51
CA GLN A 131 -0.54 12.48 -0.92
C GLN A 131 0.58 12.76 0.08
N VAL A 132 0.71 14.01 0.55
CA VAL A 132 1.72 14.39 1.56
C VAL A 132 1.44 13.70 2.90
N SER A 133 0.17 13.66 3.33
CA SER A 133 -0.24 12.98 4.56
C SER A 133 0.10 11.49 4.52
N TYR A 134 -0.29 10.82 3.43
CA TYR A 134 0.03 9.42 3.20
C TYR A 134 1.55 9.17 3.15
N ALA A 135 2.30 10.03 2.46
CA ALA A 135 3.76 9.92 2.35
C ALA A 135 4.44 9.92 3.74
N LEU A 136 3.99 10.76 4.68
CA LEU A 136 4.52 10.79 6.05
C LEU A 136 4.36 9.45 6.78
N LEU A 137 3.20 8.79 6.63
CA LEU A 137 2.98 7.45 7.19
C LEU A 137 3.90 6.42 6.51
N ILE A 138 4.03 6.48 5.18
CA ILE A 138 4.91 5.57 4.43
C ILE A 138 6.37 5.74 4.83
N PHE A 139 6.87 6.96 4.95
CA PHE A 139 8.23 7.23 5.46
C PHE A 139 8.43 6.66 6.85
N THR A 140 7.44 6.80 7.74
CA THR A 140 7.49 6.24 9.10
C THR A 140 7.59 4.71 9.07
N ILE A 141 6.79 4.04 8.24
CA ILE A 141 6.82 2.57 8.07
C ILE A 141 8.20 2.14 7.55
N VAL A 142 8.72 2.80 6.51
CA VAL A 142 10.01 2.46 5.91
C VAL A 142 11.15 2.67 6.90
N TYR A 143 11.22 3.84 7.53
CA TYR A 143 12.24 4.16 8.52
C TYR A 143 12.24 3.14 9.66
N LYS A 144 11.05 2.84 10.22
CA LYS A 144 10.95 1.90 11.33
C LYS A 144 11.27 0.47 10.91
N SER A 145 10.91 0.06 9.69
CA SER A 145 11.24 -1.26 9.14
C SER A 145 12.76 -1.42 8.97
N ILE A 146 13.46 -0.41 8.45
CA ILE A 146 14.92 -0.40 8.35
C ILE A 146 15.55 -0.45 9.74
N SER A 147 15.10 0.41 10.66
CA SER A 147 15.59 0.43 12.04
C SER A 147 15.47 -0.93 12.71
N LEU A 148 14.32 -1.60 12.56
CA LEU A 148 14.09 -2.93 13.14
C LEU A 148 14.97 -4.00 12.47
N GLN A 149 15.10 -3.96 11.15
CA GLN A 149 15.97 -4.88 10.40
C GLN A 149 17.44 -4.84 10.86
N LEU A 150 17.93 -3.64 11.20
CA LEU A 150 19.29 -3.43 11.68
C LEU A 150 19.52 -4.00 13.09
N THR A 151 18.47 -4.14 13.90
CA THR A 151 18.57 -4.75 15.25
C THR A 151 18.61 -6.29 15.22
N VAL A 152 18.20 -6.91 14.11
CA VAL A 152 18.20 -8.38 13.98
C VAL A 152 19.64 -8.90 13.91
N PRO A 153 20.06 -9.86 14.77
CA PRO A 153 21.43 -10.40 14.74
C PRO A 153 21.79 -11.08 13.42
N SER A 154 23.06 -10.97 12.99
CA SER A 154 23.53 -11.51 11.70
C SER A 154 23.43 -13.03 11.57
N HIS A 155 23.48 -13.77 12.68
CA HIS A 155 23.38 -15.23 12.71
C HIS A 155 21.94 -15.75 12.64
N TYR A 156 20.94 -14.87 12.64
CA TYR A 156 19.54 -15.26 12.55
C TYR A 156 19.18 -15.79 11.16
N GLN A 157 18.65 -17.01 11.08
CA GLN A 157 18.44 -17.73 9.82
C GLN A 157 17.53 -16.99 8.83
N GLU A 158 16.51 -16.27 9.31
CA GLU A 158 15.57 -15.57 8.41
C GLU A 158 16.01 -14.14 8.05
N LYS A 159 17.14 -13.65 8.59
CA LYS A 159 17.63 -12.29 8.30
C LYS A 159 17.76 -12.02 6.79
N PRO A 160 18.32 -12.92 5.95
CA PRO A 160 18.39 -12.69 4.50
C PRO A 160 17.02 -12.57 3.84
N ALA A 161 16.02 -13.33 4.31
CA ALA A 161 14.66 -13.24 3.80
C ALA A 161 14.02 -11.89 4.15
N LEU A 162 14.23 -11.41 5.37
CA LEU A 162 13.78 -10.09 5.81
C LEU A 162 14.41 -8.95 4.99
N GLU A 163 15.73 -9.00 4.75
CA GLU A 163 16.44 -8.01 3.91
C GLU A 163 15.89 -8.02 2.48
N ARG A 164 15.69 -9.22 1.91
CA ARG A 164 15.14 -9.38 0.57
C ARG A 164 13.73 -8.80 0.48
N LEU A 165 12.85 -9.07 1.45
CA LEU A 165 11.50 -8.53 1.48
C LEU A 165 11.50 -7.00 1.56
N LEU A 166 12.35 -6.43 2.42
CA LEU A 166 12.46 -4.98 2.59
C LEU A 166 12.97 -4.31 1.31
N TRP A 167 14.05 -4.81 0.71
CA TRP A 167 14.59 -4.26 -0.53
C TRP A 167 13.64 -4.44 -1.72
N LEU A 168 13.04 -5.62 -1.89
CA LEU A 168 12.04 -5.84 -2.95
C LEU A 168 10.78 -4.99 -2.76
N SER A 169 10.45 -4.59 -1.53
CA SER A 169 9.37 -3.66 -1.22
C SER A 169 9.77 -2.23 -1.57
N ALA A 170 10.93 -1.77 -1.08
CA ALA A 170 11.44 -0.42 -1.29
C ALA A 170 11.71 -0.12 -2.78
N PHE A 171 12.50 -0.95 -3.47
CA PHE A 171 12.79 -0.76 -4.88
C PHE A 171 11.54 -0.86 -5.75
N GLY A 172 10.66 -1.83 -5.45
CA GLY A 172 9.39 -1.99 -6.15
C GLY A 172 8.50 -0.75 -6.03
N PHE A 173 8.41 -0.17 -4.82
CA PHE A 173 7.66 1.06 -4.59
C PHE A 173 8.27 2.27 -5.29
N ILE A 174 9.61 2.41 -5.27
CA ILE A 174 10.29 3.51 -5.98
C ILE A 174 10.03 3.44 -7.48
N ILE A 175 10.14 2.24 -8.08
CA ILE A 175 9.83 2.05 -9.50
C ILE A 175 8.37 2.41 -9.78
N ALA A 176 7.44 1.89 -8.98
CA ALA A 176 6.02 2.21 -9.12
C ALA A 176 5.75 3.71 -9.03
N PHE A 177 6.37 4.40 -8.07
CA PHE A 177 6.22 5.85 -7.89
C PHE A 177 6.80 6.65 -9.06
N ILE A 178 7.92 6.21 -9.63
CA ILE A 178 8.49 6.80 -10.85
C ILE A 178 7.51 6.63 -12.02
N LEU A 179 6.97 5.43 -12.22
CA LEU A 179 6.00 5.16 -13.28
C LEU A 179 4.73 6.00 -13.12
N TRP A 180 4.21 6.11 -11.89
CA TRP A 180 3.08 7.00 -11.57
C TRP A 180 3.37 8.46 -11.93
N ASN A 181 4.56 8.99 -11.60
CA ASN A 181 4.92 10.36 -11.97
C ASN A 181 5.08 10.53 -13.47
N ILE A 182 5.63 9.55 -14.19
CA ILE A 182 5.72 9.60 -15.66
C ILE A 182 4.31 9.66 -16.27
N ASP A 183 3.38 8.85 -15.77
CA ASP A 183 1.98 8.87 -16.20
C ASP A 183 1.35 10.26 -16.09
N ASN A 184 1.54 10.90 -14.93
CA ASN A 184 1.00 12.24 -14.66
C ASN A 184 1.65 13.34 -15.50
N GLN A 185 2.99 13.35 -15.60
CA GLN A 185 3.73 14.46 -16.23
C GLN A 185 3.76 14.36 -17.77
N PHE A 186 3.78 13.16 -18.32
CA PHE A 186 3.91 12.93 -19.76
C PHE A 186 2.60 12.43 -20.39
N CYS A 187 1.46 12.67 -19.75
CA CYS A 187 0.20 12.06 -20.15
C CYS A 187 -0.17 12.31 -21.62
N THR A 188 -0.08 13.55 -22.10
CA THR A 188 -0.40 13.91 -23.49
C THR A 188 0.47 13.13 -24.49
N HIS A 189 1.75 12.93 -24.17
CA HIS A 189 2.66 12.16 -25.02
C HIS A 189 2.35 10.66 -24.97
N LEU A 190 2.02 10.12 -23.79
CA LEU A 190 1.61 8.73 -23.62
C LEU A 190 0.34 8.43 -24.41
N ARG A 191 -0.72 9.25 -24.29
CA ARG A 191 -1.96 9.10 -25.06
C ARG A 191 -1.71 9.16 -26.57
N THR A 192 -0.95 10.16 -27.03
CA THR A 192 -0.59 10.28 -28.47
C THR A 192 0.13 9.03 -28.97
N TRP A 193 1.06 8.49 -28.17
CA TRP A 193 1.76 7.27 -28.50
C TRP A 193 0.82 6.05 -28.53
N ARG A 194 -0.10 5.91 -27.56
CA ARG A 194 -1.09 4.82 -27.48
C ARG A 194 -1.96 4.75 -28.73
N HIS A 195 -2.34 5.89 -29.32
CA HIS A 195 -3.07 5.92 -30.58
C HIS A 195 -2.26 5.44 -31.80
N SER A 196 -0.93 5.40 -31.71
CA SER A 196 -0.04 5.00 -32.81
C SER A 196 0.45 3.55 -32.73
N VAL A 197 0.16 2.84 -31.64
CA VAL A 197 0.63 1.48 -31.40
C VAL A 197 -0.52 0.49 -31.25
N PRO A 198 -0.27 -0.82 -31.40
CA PRO A 198 -1.30 -1.82 -31.13
C PRO A 198 -1.79 -1.74 -29.68
N TYR A 199 -3.06 -2.08 -29.47
CA TYR A 199 -3.74 -2.00 -28.18
C TYR A 199 -2.95 -2.60 -27.01
N LEU A 200 -2.34 -3.78 -27.18
CA LEU A 200 -1.55 -4.42 -26.12
C LEU A 200 -0.35 -3.56 -25.67
N MET A 201 0.33 -2.91 -26.61
CA MET A 201 1.43 -1.99 -26.29
C MET A 201 0.90 -0.74 -25.59
N GLY A 202 -0.28 -0.28 -26.00
CA GLY A 202 -0.98 0.81 -25.32
C GLY A 202 -1.28 0.48 -23.86
N VAL A 203 -1.87 -0.69 -23.59
CA VAL A 203 -2.15 -1.19 -22.23
C VAL A 203 -0.89 -1.26 -21.36
N LEU A 204 0.24 -1.70 -21.92
CA LEU A 204 1.51 -1.75 -21.17
C LEU A 204 2.03 -0.37 -20.78
N SER A 205 1.61 0.69 -21.49
CA SER A 205 1.96 2.07 -21.17
C SER A 205 0.98 2.77 -20.22
N GLU A 206 -0.04 2.08 -19.70
CA GLU A 206 -0.87 2.57 -18.60
C GLU A 206 -0.08 2.48 -17.30
N LEU A 207 0.75 3.49 -17.06
CA LEU A 207 1.77 3.47 -15.99
C LEU A 207 1.15 3.63 -14.60
N HIS A 208 -0.03 4.24 -14.51
CA HIS A 208 -0.83 4.25 -13.29
C HIS A 208 -1.33 2.84 -12.90
N GLY A 209 -1.65 1.97 -13.88
CA GLY A 209 -1.97 0.57 -13.60
C GLY A 209 -0.79 -0.21 -13.01
N TRP A 210 0.44 0.08 -13.46
CA TRP A 210 1.66 -0.48 -12.86
C TRP A 210 1.89 0.01 -11.43
N TRP A 211 1.45 1.22 -11.12
CA TRP A 211 1.47 1.74 -9.75
C TRP A 211 0.60 0.90 -8.82
N HIS A 212 -0.63 0.53 -9.21
CA HIS A 212 -1.48 -0.38 -8.42
C HIS A 212 -0.82 -1.74 -8.19
N ILE A 213 -0.25 -2.34 -9.24
CA ILE A 213 0.43 -3.64 -9.11
C ILE A 213 1.63 -3.52 -8.17
N GLY A 214 2.44 -2.47 -8.32
CA GLY A 214 3.65 -2.27 -7.53
C GLY A 214 3.35 -2.01 -6.06
N THR A 215 2.39 -1.14 -5.77
CA THR A 215 1.96 -0.81 -4.41
C THR A 215 1.24 -1.97 -3.74
N GLY A 216 0.36 -2.70 -4.44
CA GLY A 216 -0.26 -3.92 -3.91
C GLY A 216 0.76 -5.01 -3.55
N LYS A 217 1.77 -5.22 -4.40
CA LYS A 217 2.89 -6.13 -4.08
C LYS A 217 3.70 -5.64 -2.89
N ARG A 218 3.90 -4.33 -2.75
CA ARG A 218 4.61 -3.72 -1.62
C ARG A 218 3.84 -3.98 -0.31
N GLU A 219 2.54 -3.70 -0.26
CA GLU A 219 1.74 -3.91 0.96
C GLU A 219 1.78 -5.36 1.43
N TYR A 220 1.64 -6.32 0.50
CA TYR A 220 1.79 -7.74 0.82
C TYR A 220 3.17 -8.08 1.41
N LYS A 221 4.24 -7.55 0.83
CA LYS A 221 5.62 -7.77 1.31
C LYS A 221 5.87 -7.14 2.67
N VAL A 222 5.33 -5.94 2.94
CA VAL A 222 5.46 -5.27 4.24
C VAL A 222 4.73 -6.06 5.33
N CYS A 223 3.52 -6.55 5.05
CA CYS A 223 2.82 -7.45 5.97
C CYS A 223 3.59 -8.75 6.20
N SER A 224 4.14 -9.36 5.14
CA SER A 224 4.96 -10.58 5.24
C SER A 224 6.25 -10.36 6.05
N PHE A 225 6.93 -9.23 5.84
CA PHE A 225 8.10 -8.81 6.61
C PHE A 225 7.76 -8.70 8.10
N ARG A 226 6.62 -8.09 8.41
CA ARG A 226 6.16 -7.95 9.78
C ARG A 226 5.80 -9.30 10.42
N ASN A 227 5.18 -10.22 9.70
CA ASN A 227 4.86 -11.56 10.20
C ASN A 227 6.13 -12.31 10.62
N LEU A 228 7.17 -12.27 9.78
CA LEU A 228 8.46 -12.92 10.06
C LEU A 228 9.15 -12.30 11.28
N ILE A 229 9.18 -10.97 11.39
CA ILE A 229 9.82 -10.32 12.56
C ILE A 229 9.08 -10.62 13.85
N HIS A 230 7.74 -10.68 13.84
CA HIS A 230 6.99 -11.02 15.05
C HIS A 230 7.43 -12.36 15.62
N ASN A 231 7.53 -13.39 14.77
CA ASN A 231 8.01 -14.71 15.19
C ASN A 231 9.48 -14.68 15.63
N SER A 232 10.30 -13.89 14.94
CA SER A 232 11.74 -13.73 15.26
C SER A 232 11.98 -13.13 16.65
N ALA A 233 11.23 -12.07 17.00
CA ALA A 233 11.39 -11.34 18.27
C ALA A 233 11.00 -12.20 19.48
N TRP A 234 9.97 -13.05 19.35
CA TRP A 234 9.61 -14.01 20.38
C TRP A 234 10.70 -15.06 20.60
N LEU A 235 11.29 -15.59 19.53
CA LEU A 235 12.39 -16.57 19.62
C LEU A 235 13.65 -16.00 20.27
N LEU A 236 14.01 -14.74 19.96
CA LEU A 236 15.18 -14.08 20.56
C LEU A 236 15.01 -13.78 22.06
N LEU A 237 13.79 -13.45 22.51
CA LEU A 237 13.49 -13.29 23.93
C LEU A 237 13.60 -14.63 24.67
N PHE A 238 13.14 -15.74 24.08
CA PHE A 238 13.27 -17.07 24.70
C PHE A 238 14.71 -17.59 24.75
N CYS A 239 15.54 -17.33 23.73
CA CYS A 239 16.96 -17.72 23.73
C CYS A 239 17.83 -16.95 24.73
N HIS A 240 17.35 -15.84 25.31
CA HIS A 240 18.06 -15.15 26.41
C HIS A 240 17.72 -15.72 27.80
N PHE A 241 16.75 -16.62 27.89
CA PHE A 241 16.32 -17.28 29.14
C PHE A 241 16.66 -18.78 29.20
N LEU A 242 17.42 -19.29 28.22
CA LEU A 242 18.02 -20.62 28.18
C LEU A 242 19.54 -20.49 28.15
#